data_AF-A0A011P5D5-F1
#
_entry.id   AF-A0A011P5D5-F1
#
_cell.length_a   1.000
_cell.length_b   1.000
_cell.length_c   1.000
_cell.angle_alpha   90.00
_cell.angle_beta   90.00
_cell.angle_gamma   90.00
#
_symmetry.space_group_name_H-M   'P 1'
#
loop_
_entity.id
_entity.type
_entity.pdbx_description
1 polymer ?
#
loop_
_entity_poly.entity_id
_entity_poly.type
_entity_poly.pdbx_seq_one_letter_code
_entity_poly.pdbx_strand_id
1 'polypeptide(L)'
;MAGGIASLCGWLAARAEGVSECRFEFAHERATRQRSSTVLSLAFSTATRDCERIVRLLMERLQRLELPAAVESVSLRAEAMEALAGRTNSLFGLRSEGAGGDSLGALVEHLQARLGHGRVHALAAVAEHRPENASRRVKPVLLAGERTAAKLFAAPDLSEKTPGPRPLWLLASPLALREMAGRPQCGGALRLLAGPERIESGWWDAAEPDALGDVRRDYFVAISMRNEWLWIFRSRAGWFLHGVFA
;
A
#
# COMPACT_ATOMS: atom_id res chain seq x y z
N MET A 1 29.69 -10.90 -9.82
CA MET A 1 28.92 -9.91 -9.03
C MET A 1 28.56 -10.41 -7.62
N ALA A 2 28.19 -11.67 -7.42
CA ALA A 2 27.85 -12.20 -6.08
C ALA A 2 28.95 -12.02 -5.01
N GLY A 3 30.24 -12.14 -5.38
CA GLY A 3 31.35 -11.97 -4.44
C GLY A 3 31.49 -10.56 -3.84
N GLY A 4 31.15 -9.50 -4.61
CA GLY A 4 31.20 -8.12 -4.12
C GLY A 4 30.10 -7.83 -3.11
N ILE A 5 28.89 -8.35 -3.35
CA ILE A 5 27.75 -8.23 -2.44
C ILE A 5 28.02 -9.04 -1.16
N ALA A 6 28.56 -10.25 -1.27
CA ALA A 6 28.97 -11.06 -0.12
C ALA A 6 30.00 -10.34 0.77
N SER A 7 30.98 -9.69 0.15
CA SER A 7 31.98 -8.88 0.86
C SER A 7 31.36 -7.68 1.57
N LEU A 8 30.41 -6.99 0.92
CA LEU A 8 29.65 -5.89 1.53
C LEU A 8 28.83 -6.37 2.73
N CYS A 9 28.08 -7.48 2.60
CA CYS A 9 27.30 -8.04 3.71
C CYS A 9 28.20 -8.40 4.89
N GLY A 10 29.37 -9.00 4.63
CA GLY A 10 30.34 -9.33 5.68
C GLY A 10 30.90 -8.08 6.38
N TRP A 11 31.23 -7.04 5.61
CA TRP A 11 31.71 -5.77 6.16
C TRP A 11 30.64 -5.05 7.00
N LEU A 12 29.39 -4.99 6.53
CA LEU A 12 28.25 -4.46 7.28
C LEU A 12 27.97 -5.30 8.54
N ALA A 13 28.12 -6.63 8.44
CA ALA A 13 27.90 -7.52 9.57
C ALA A 13 28.89 -7.26 10.72
N ALA A 14 30.16 -7.04 10.40
CA ALA A 14 31.21 -6.73 11.38
C ALA A 14 30.95 -5.40 12.13
N ARG A 15 30.17 -4.50 11.55
CA ARG A 15 29.88 -3.17 12.10
C ARG A 15 28.51 -3.07 12.76
N ALA A 16 27.73 -4.16 12.77
CA ALA A 16 26.31 -4.15 13.17
C ALA A 16 25.49 -3.09 12.40
N GLU A 17 25.85 -2.84 11.14
CA GLU A 17 25.19 -1.89 10.25
C GLU A 17 24.43 -2.66 9.16
N GLY A 18 23.49 -1.97 8.52
CA GLY A 18 22.79 -2.38 7.31
C GLY A 18 22.79 -1.24 6.31
N VAL A 19 22.37 -1.52 5.08
CA VAL A 19 22.29 -0.52 4.02
C VAL A 19 20.85 -0.32 3.57
N SER A 20 20.39 0.93 3.50
CA SER A 20 19.09 1.32 2.96
C SER A 20 19.18 1.78 1.50
N GLU A 21 20.37 2.12 1.00
CA GLU A 21 20.61 2.39 -0.42
C GLU A 21 21.98 1.87 -0.92
N CYS A 22 21.95 1.09 -2.00
CA CYS A 22 23.13 0.61 -2.73
C CYS A 22 23.14 1.17 -4.15
N ARG A 23 24.28 1.70 -4.58
CA ARG A 23 24.51 2.16 -5.96
C ARG A 23 25.43 1.19 -6.69
N PHE A 24 25.00 0.78 -7.89
CA PHE A 24 25.80 0.02 -8.84
C PHE A 24 26.17 0.91 -10.03
N GLU A 25 27.45 1.03 -10.33
CA GLU A 25 27.93 1.76 -11.51
C GLU A 25 28.54 0.77 -12.49
N PHE A 26 27.98 0.71 -13.70
CA PHE A 26 28.42 -0.14 -14.80
C PHE A 26 29.29 0.70 -15.74
N ALA A 27 30.60 0.47 -15.74
CA ALA A 27 31.51 1.12 -16.67
C ALA A 27 31.50 0.37 -18.01
N HIS A 28 31.34 1.10 -19.10
CA HIS A 28 31.25 0.52 -20.44
C HIS A 28 32.58 0.59 -21.19
N GLU A 29 32.81 -0.40 -22.05
CA GLU A 29 33.99 -0.44 -22.91
C GLU A 29 34.08 0.82 -23.79
N ARG A 30 35.25 1.46 -23.78
CA ARG A 30 35.54 2.71 -24.48
C ARG A 30 35.80 2.47 -25.98
N ALA A 31 34.78 2.04 -26.72
CA ALA A 31 34.97 1.71 -28.12
C ALA A 31 34.99 2.92 -29.08
N THR A 32 34.45 4.12 -28.75
CA THR A 32 34.56 5.28 -29.70
C THR A 32 34.13 6.67 -29.23
N ARG A 33 33.59 6.88 -28.03
CA ARG A 33 33.32 8.22 -27.46
C ARG A 33 33.17 8.05 -25.95
N GLN A 34 33.45 9.10 -25.19
CA GLN A 34 33.29 9.18 -23.74
C GLN A 34 31.87 8.75 -23.34
N ARG A 35 31.64 7.46 -23.07
CA ARG A 35 30.35 6.92 -22.65
C ARG A 35 30.25 7.04 -21.14
N SER A 36 29.19 7.69 -20.66
CA SER A 36 28.88 7.78 -19.24
C SER A 36 28.54 6.40 -18.68
N SER A 37 29.01 6.13 -17.46
CA SER A 37 28.65 4.90 -16.75
C SER A 37 27.14 4.84 -16.54
N THR A 38 26.55 3.65 -16.70
CA THR A 38 25.15 3.43 -16.33
C THR A 38 25.08 3.25 -14.82
N VAL A 39 24.23 4.04 -14.15
CA VAL A 39 24.06 3.99 -12.69
C VAL A 39 22.72 3.36 -12.34
N LEU A 40 22.74 2.37 -11.47
CA LEU A 40 21.55 1.72 -10.91
C LEU A 40 21.54 1.85 -9.39
N SER A 41 20.58 2.59 -8.86
CA SER A 41 20.33 2.67 -7.42
C SER A 41 19.29 1.65 -6.98
N LEU A 42 19.61 0.92 -5.91
CA LEU A 42 18.71 0.03 -5.20
C LEU A 42 18.41 0.64 -3.83
N ALA A 43 17.15 1.01 -3.60
CA ALA A 43 16.68 1.48 -2.30
C ALA A 43 15.87 0.37 -1.60
N PHE A 44 16.07 0.25 -0.30
CA PHE A 44 15.37 -0.69 0.59
C PHE A 44 14.54 0.10 1.61
N SER A 45 13.35 -0.42 1.94
CA SER A 45 12.43 0.14 2.94
C SER A 45 12.92 -0.07 4.38
N THR A 46 13.72 -1.10 4.60
CA THR A 46 14.43 -1.34 5.86
C THR A 46 15.90 -1.56 5.56
N ALA A 47 16.79 -0.95 6.36
CA ALA A 47 18.21 -1.20 6.28
C ALA A 47 18.46 -2.72 6.31
N THR A 48 19.24 -3.22 5.37
CA THR A 48 19.45 -4.67 5.20
C THR A 48 20.92 -4.99 5.06
N ARG A 49 21.33 -6.15 5.55
CA ARG A 49 22.61 -6.79 5.22
C ARG A 49 22.42 -8.20 4.67
N ASP A 50 21.18 -8.51 4.27
CA ASP A 50 20.80 -9.79 3.69
C ASP A 50 21.24 -9.84 2.22
N CYS A 51 22.25 -10.67 1.98
CA CYS A 51 22.83 -10.87 0.67
C CYS A 51 21.85 -11.41 -0.37
N GLU A 52 20.96 -12.33 0.02
CA GLU A 52 19.98 -12.91 -0.89
C GLU A 52 18.97 -11.85 -1.33
N ARG A 53 18.50 -11.03 -0.39
CA ARG A 53 17.58 -9.92 -0.66
C ARG A 53 18.19 -8.89 -1.62
N ILE A 54 19.46 -8.51 -1.41
CA ILE A 54 20.17 -7.56 -2.28
C ILE A 54 20.35 -8.13 -3.69
N VAL A 55 20.80 -9.38 -3.80
CA VAL A 55 20.99 -10.04 -5.11
C VAL A 55 19.66 -10.17 -5.86
N ARG A 56 18.59 -10.55 -5.17
CA ARG A 56 17.26 -10.69 -5.80
C ARG A 56 16.78 -9.38 -6.40
N LEU A 57 16.83 -8.29 -5.64
CA LEU A 57 16.40 -6.97 -6.13
C LEU A 57 17.29 -6.47 -7.27
N LEU A 58 18.60 -6.71 -7.20
CA LEU A 58 19.54 -6.38 -8.28
C LEU A 58 19.15 -7.10 -9.58
N MET A 59 18.90 -8.41 -9.51
CA MET A 59 18.54 -9.22 -10.69
C MET A 59 17.23 -8.74 -11.32
N GLU A 60 16.20 -8.46 -10.51
CA GLU A 60 14.93 -7.92 -10.99
C GLU A 60 15.07 -6.56 -11.69
N ARG A 61 16.03 -5.73 -11.25
CA ARG A 61 16.28 -4.42 -11.88
C ARG A 61 17.13 -4.58 -13.13
N LEU A 62 18.15 -5.44 -13.11
CA LEU A 62 19.01 -5.73 -14.26
C LEU A 62 18.23 -6.33 -15.44
N GLN A 63 17.26 -7.19 -15.18
CA GLN A 63 16.40 -7.77 -16.24
C GLN A 63 15.61 -6.73 -17.04
N ARG A 64 15.39 -5.54 -16.48
CA ARG A 64 14.68 -4.42 -17.13
C ARG A 64 15.63 -3.33 -17.63
N LEU A 65 16.91 -3.41 -17.30
CA LEU A 65 17.89 -2.38 -17.63
C LEU A 65 18.52 -2.70 -18.99
N GLU A 66 18.27 -1.84 -19.97
CA GLU A 66 18.97 -1.92 -21.25
C GLU A 66 20.37 -1.34 -21.09
N LEU A 67 21.38 -2.19 -21.21
CA LEU A 67 22.78 -1.77 -21.18
C LEU A 67 23.18 -1.31 -22.59
N PRO A 68 23.59 -0.04 -22.76
CA PRO A 68 23.87 0.52 -24.09
C PRO A 68 25.13 -0.05 -24.75
N ALA A 69 25.96 -0.78 -23.99
CA ALA A 69 27.19 -1.41 -24.45
C ALA A 69 27.65 -2.50 -23.46
N ALA A 70 28.65 -3.30 -23.88
CA ALA A 70 29.33 -4.24 -23.00
C ALA A 70 29.90 -3.53 -21.76
N VAL A 71 29.80 -4.22 -20.62
CA VAL A 71 30.27 -3.72 -19.32
C VAL A 71 31.66 -4.27 -19.06
N GLU A 72 32.61 -3.36 -18.81
CA GLU A 72 34.01 -3.67 -18.51
C GLU A 72 34.23 -3.87 -17.01
N SER A 73 33.57 -3.05 -16.18
CA SER A 73 33.63 -3.20 -14.73
C SER A 73 32.32 -2.78 -14.05
N VAL A 74 32.09 -3.34 -12.86
CA VAL A 74 30.95 -2.99 -12.01
C VAL A 74 31.49 -2.57 -10.65
N SER A 75 31.11 -1.39 -10.20
CA SER A 75 31.38 -0.92 -8.85
C SER A 75 30.10 -0.94 -8.01
N LEU A 76 30.25 -1.29 -6.73
CA LEU A 76 29.18 -1.30 -5.74
C LEU A 76 29.55 -0.32 -4.63
N ARG A 77 28.65 0.63 -4.34
CA ARG A 77 28.77 1.56 -3.23
C ARG A 77 27.57 1.44 -2.31
N ALA A 78 27.80 1.38 -1.01
CA ALA A 78 26.77 1.56 0.01
C ALA A 78 26.68 3.05 0.34
N GLU A 79 25.54 3.70 0.06
CA GLU A 79 25.40 5.15 0.21
C GLU A 79 24.69 5.55 1.52
N ALA A 80 23.75 4.73 1.99
CA ALA A 80 23.01 4.99 3.22
C ALA A 80 23.16 3.81 4.19
N MET A 81 24.18 3.90 5.05
CA MET A 81 24.45 2.90 6.08
C MET A 81 23.77 3.31 7.38
N GLU A 82 23.04 2.39 7.99
CA GLU A 82 22.26 2.64 9.20
C GLU A 82 22.52 1.52 10.21
N ALA A 83 22.43 1.85 11.51
CA ALA A 83 22.57 0.86 12.56
C ALA A 83 21.47 -0.20 12.42
N LEU A 84 21.88 -1.46 12.29
CA LEU A 84 20.94 -2.57 12.19
C LEU A 84 20.76 -3.15 13.59
N ALA A 85 19.61 -2.86 14.21
CA ALA A 85 19.28 -3.47 15.50
C ALA A 85 19.40 -4.99 15.40
N GLY A 86 20.12 -5.60 16.34
CA GLY A 86 20.34 -7.04 16.35
C GLY A 86 19.00 -7.79 16.29
N ARG A 87 18.93 -8.85 15.48
CA ARG A 87 17.78 -9.74 15.48
C ARG A 87 17.76 -10.48 16.81
N THR A 88 16.85 -10.12 17.69
CA THR A 88 16.48 -10.97 18.83
C THR A 88 15.75 -12.18 18.27
N ASN A 89 16.49 -13.23 17.93
CA ASN A 89 15.88 -14.54 17.72
C ASN A 89 15.35 -14.97 19.09
N SER A 90 14.02 -15.06 19.21
CA SER A 90 13.40 -15.69 20.37
C SER A 90 13.97 -17.11 20.52
N LEU A 91 14.59 -17.37 21.67
CA LEU A 91 15.16 -18.68 22.03
C LEU A 91 14.11 -19.81 22.03
N PHE A 92 12.84 -19.43 22.18
CA PHE A 92 11.69 -20.31 22.00
C PHE A 92 11.05 -19.94 20.67
N GLY A 93 10.89 -20.90 19.75
CA GLY A 93 10.40 -20.73 18.37
C GLY A 93 8.99 -20.14 18.19
N LEU A 94 8.46 -19.44 19.20
CA LEU A 94 7.50 -18.36 19.02
C LEU A 94 8.15 -17.34 18.08
N ARG A 95 7.68 -17.33 16.83
CA ARG A 95 8.04 -16.32 15.84
C ARG A 95 7.98 -14.96 16.55
N SER A 96 9.13 -14.31 16.70
CA SER A 96 9.19 -12.93 17.15
C SER A 96 8.17 -12.14 16.32
N GLU A 97 7.33 -11.35 16.98
CA GLU A 97 6.37 -10.46 16.33
C GLU A 97 7.07 -9.49 15.34
N GLY A 98 8.40 -9.36 15.42
CA GLY A 98 9.26 -8.66 14.45
C GLY A 98 9.50 -9.38 13.11
N ALA A 99 9.32 -10.70 13.00
CA ALA A 99 9.48 -11.41 11.72
C ALA A 99 8.36 -11.08 10.70
N GLY A 100 7.18 -10.69 11.19
CA GLY A 100 6.06 -10.25 10.36
C GLY A 100 6.32 -8.90 9.68
N GLY A 101 6.93 -7.96 10.41
CA GLY A 101 7.27 -6.62 9.91
C GLY A 101 8.26 -6.64 8.75
N ASP A 102 9.30 -7.47 8.85
CA ASP A 102 10.26 -7.69 7.76
C ASP A 102 9.59 -8.28 6.50
N SER A 103 8.61 -9.18 6.67
CA SER A 103 7.89 -9.80 5.54
C SER A 103 6.94 -8.84 4.82
N LEU A 104 6.20 -8.00 5.57
CA LEU A 104 5.30 -7.01 4.97
C LEU A 104 6.09 -5.91 4.28
N GLY A 105 7.22 -5.50 4.87
CA GLY A 105 8.10 -4.53 4.25
C GLY A 105 8.68 -5.02 2.93
N ALA A 106 9.20 -6.25 2.91
CA ALA A 106 9.68 -6.89 1.69
C ALA A 106 8.57 -7.05 0.62
N LEU A 107 7.33 -7.32 1.02
CA LEU A 107 6.20 -7.39 0.09
C LEU A 107 5.88 -6.01 -0.52
N VAL A 108 5.80 -4.97 0.30
CA VAL A 108 5.53 -3.61 -0.18
C VAL A 108 6.65 -3.15 -1.13
N GLU A 109 7.90 -3.45 -0.81
CA GLU A 109 9.04 -3.20 -1.70
C GLU A 109 8.89 -3.91 -3.04
N HIS A 110 8.57 -5.19 -3.03
CA HIS A 110 8.41 -5.96 -4.26
C HIS A 110 7.26 -5.40 -5.11
N LEU A 111 6.12 -5.06 -4.48
CA LEU A 111 5.01 -4.41 -5.17
C LEU A 111 5.42 -3.05 -5.75
N GLN A 112 6.19 -2.24 -5.03
CA GLN A 112 6.70 -0.96 -5.52
C GLN A 112 7.72 -1.13 -6.65
N ALA A 113 8.59 -2.14 -6.58
CA ALA A 113 9.56 -2.45 -7.63
C ALA A 113 8.87 -2.92 -8.92
N ARG A 114 7.73 -3.59 -8.82
CA ARG A 114 6.96 -4.10 -9.96
C ARG A 114 5.95 -3.10 -10.52
N LEU A 115 5.25 -2.36 -9.67
CA LEU A 115 4.16 -1.44 -10.05
C LEU A 115 4.60 0.03 -10.09
N GLY A 116 5.77 0.36 -9.55
CA GLY A 116 6.28 1.72 -9.37
C GLY A 116 5.95 2.31 -8.00
N HIS A 117 6.85 3.14 -7.47
CA HIS A 117 6.70 3.76 -6.15
C HIS A 117 5.44 4.64 -6.02
N GLY A 118 4.94 5.20 -7.12
CA GLY A 118 3.72 6.03 -7.15
C GLY A 118 2.41 5.25 -7.32
N ARG A 119 2.43 3.91 -7.33
CA ARG A 119 1.23 3.07 -7.52
C ARG A 119 0.88 2.23 -6.28
N VAL A 120 1.74 2.21 -5.27
CA VAL A 120 1.50 1.50 -4.00
C VAL A 120 1.34 2.51 -2.89
N HIS A 121 0.19 2.47 -2.21
CA HIS A 121 -0.19 3.43 -1.19
C HIS A 121 -0.76 2.71 0.04
N ALA A 122 -0.65 3.36 1.20
CA ALA A 122 -1.45 3.04 2.37
C ALA A 122 -2.68 3.98 2.43
N LEU A 123 -3.66 3.63 3.24
CA LEU A 123 -4.85 4.44 3.48
C LEU A 123 -4.78 5.03 4.90
N ALA A 124 -5.06 6.32 5.01
CA ALA A 124 -5.25 7.00 6.29
C ALA A 124 -6.69 7.49 6.40
N ALA A 125 -7.30 7.32 7.57
CA ALA A 125 -8.62 7.86 7.86
C ALA A 125 -8.59 9.39 7.87
N VAL A 126 -9.64 10.00 7.34
CA VAL A 126 -9.88 11.44 7.36
C VAL A 126 -11.19 11.65 8.12
N ALA A 127 -11.25 12.69 8.96
CA ALA A 127 -12.46 13.07 9.69
C ALA A 127 -13.48 13.71 8.74
N GLU A 128 -14.00 12.91 7.82
CA GLU A 128 -14.99 13.28 6.82
C GLU A 128 -16.05 12.17 6.76
N HIS A 129 -17.31 12.58 6.72
CA HIS A 129 -18.44 11.67 6.78
C HIS A 129 -18.73 11.05 5.42
N ARG A 130 -18.49 11.78 4.32
CA ARG A 130 -18.67 11.29 2.95
C ARG A 130 -17.71 10.13 2.68
N PRO A 131 -18.21 8.91 2.36
CA PRO A 131 -17.37 7.73 2.25
C PRO A 131 -16.22 7.86 1.26
N GLU A 132 -16.43 8.60 0.17
CA GLU A 132 -15.45 8.87 -0.89
C GLU A 132 -14.25 9.69 -0.38
N ASN A 133 -14.47 10.53 0.63
CA ASN A 133 -13.48 11.44 1.19
C ASN A 133 -13.05 11.07 2.62
N ALA A 134 -13.64 10.01 3.19
CA ALA A 134 -13.35 9.50 4.54
C ALA A 134 -11.96 8.85 4.66
N SER A 135 -11.24 8.70 3.54
CA SER A 135 -9.87 8.21 3.54
C SER A 135 -9.02 8.96 2.51
N ARG A 136 -7.72 8.99 2.74
CA ARG A 136 -6.74 9.51 1.78
C ARG A 136 -5.60 8.54 1.58
N ARG A 137 -5.06 8.55 0.37
CA ARG A 137 -3.84 7.80 0.04
C ARG A 137 -2.65 8.48 0.70
N VAL A 138 -1.84 7.69 1.40
CA VAL A 138 -0.56 8.12 1.98
C VAL A 138 0.54 7.20 1.49
N LYS A 139 1.80 7.64 1.58
CA LYS A 139 2.94 6.75 1.31
C LYS A 139 2.89 5.58 2.29
N PRO A 140 3.18 4.34 1.86
CA PRO A 140 3.30 3.23 2.78
C PRO A 140 4.47 3.52 3.72
N VAL A 141 4.17 3.90 4.97
CA VAL A 141 5.18 4.03 6.03
C VAL A 141 5.19 2.71 6.77
N LEU A 142 6.21 1.91 6.50
CA LEU A 142 6.49 0.70 7.26
C LEU A 142 7.15 1.17 8.55
N LEU A 143 6.39 1.21 9.64
CA LEU A 143 6.92 1.56 10.95
C LEU A 143 7.85 0.41 11.37
N ALA A 144 9.16 0.63 11.24
CA ALA A 144 10.17 -0.23 11.84
C ALA A 144 10.04 -0.12 13.36
N GLY A 145 9.49 -1.14 14.00
CA GLY A 145 9.45 -1.25 15.46
C GLY A 145 8.06 -1.51 16.04
N GLU A 146 8.06 -2.37 17.06
CA GLU A 146 6.95 -3.06 17.73
C GLU A 146 6.00 -2.14 18.54
N ARG A 147 5.67 -0.93 18.09
CA ARG A 147 4.88 0.01 18.92
C ARG A 147 3.73 0.74 18.28
N THR A 148 3.31 0.34 17.08
CA THR A 148 2.21 1.05 16.39
C THR A 148 1.15 0.21 15.77
N ALA A 149 1.33 -1.10 15.52
CA ALA A 149 0.17 -1.93 15.14
C ALA A 149 -0.89 -1.88 16.26
N ALA A 150 -0.49 -2.13 17.51
CA ALA A 150 -1.39 -2.02 18.66
C ALA A 150 -1.94 -0.61 18.92
N LYS A 151 -1.23 0.47 18.55
CA LYS A 151 -1.75 1.86 18.65
C LYS A 151 -2.58 2.32 17.45
N LEU A 152 -2.42 1.70 16.29
CA LEU A 152 -3.30 1.88 15.12
C LEU A 152 -4.63 1.14 15.31
N PHE A 153 -4.63 0.05 16.09
CA PHE A 153 -5.84 -0.69 16.48
C PHE A 153 -6.42 -0.28 17.84
N ALA A 154 -5.68 0.48 18.67
CA ALA A 154 -6.25 1.17 19.81
C ALA A 154 -7.03 2.38 19.32
N ALA A 155 -8.24 2.11 18.79
CA ALA A 155 -9.23 3.14 18.58
C ALA A 155 -9.39 3.89 19.92
N PRO A 156 -9.37 5.24 19.94
CA PRO A 156 -9.91 5.96 21.07
C PRO A 156 -11.35 5.46 21.28
N ASP A 157 -11.75 5.35 22.52
CA ASP A 157 -13.06 4.87 22.96
C ASP A 157 -14.18 5.63 22.22
N LEU A 158 -14.64 5.10 21.08
CA LEU A 158 -15.70 5.67 20.26
C LEU A 158 -17.05 5.28 20.85
N SER A 159 -17.26 5.62 22.12
CA SER A 159 -18.60 5.69 22.70
C SER A 159 -19.24 7.00 22.24
N GLU A 160 -19.86 6.94 21.06
CA GLU A 160 -21.16 7.55 20.73
C GLU A 160 -21.51 7.19 19.27
N LYS A 161 -22.40 6.19 19.10
CA LYS A 161 -22.96 5.72 17.81
C LYS A 161 -21.91 5.53 16.70
N THR A 162 -21.08 4.49 16.82
CA THR A 162 -20.27 4.03 15.69
C THR A 162 -21.20 3.78 14.49
N PRO A 163 -20.97 4.43 13.33
CA PRO A 163 -21.74 4.13 12.12
C PRO A 163 -21.65 2.63 11.82
N GLY A 164 -22.70 2.09 11.17
CA GLY A 164 -22.72 0.68 10.77
C GLY A 164 -21.51 0.29 9.93
N PRO A 165 -21.26 -1.01 9.70
CA PRO A 165 -20.10 -1.45 8.95
C PRO A 165 -20.09 -0.80 7.56
N ARG A 166 -19.01 -0.10 7.22
CA ARG A 166 -18.78 0.49 5.89
C ARG A 166 -17.74 -0.37 5.14
N PRO A 167 -17.94 -0.68 3.85
CA PRO A 167 -16.98 -1.45 3.08
C PRO A 167 -15.72 -0.63 2.80
N LEU A 168 -14.57 -1.30 2.74
CA LEU A 168 -13.32 -0.68 2.25
C LEU A 168 -13.37 -0.43 0.74
N TRP A 169 -14.09 -1.29 0.01
CA TRP A 169 -14.17 -1.23 -1.45
C TRP A 169 -15.39 -0.44 -1.90
N LEU A 170 -15.14 0.79 -2.36
CA LEU A 170 -16.14 1.64 -3.00
C LEU A 170 -15.97 1.63 -4.51
N LEU A 171 -17.08 1.68 -5.23
CA LEU A 171 -17.11 1.93 -6.66
C LEU A 171 -16.71 3.39 -6.91
N ALA A 172 -15.90 3.62 -7.94
CA ALA A 172 -15.48 4.97 -8.33
C ALA A 172 -16.67 5.89 -8.66
N SER A 173 -17.78 5.32 -9.12
CA SER A 173 -19.04 6.02 -9.28
C SER A 173 -20.18 5.09 -8.84
N PRO A 174 -21.14 5.56 -8.04
CA PRO A 174 -22.27 4.75 -7.64
C PRO A 174 -23.06 4.24 -8.85
N LEU A 175 -23.38 2.95 -8.87
CA LEU A 175 -24.13 2.31 -9.94
C LEU A 175 -25.64 2.40 -9.65
N ALA A 176 -26.40 3.02 -10.54
CA ALA A 176 -27.86 3.09 -10.41
C ALA A 176 -28.51 1.69 -10.42
N LEU A 177 -29.37 1.44 -9.43
CA LEU A 177 -30.13 0.20 -9.30
C LEU A 177 -31.57 0.42 -9.74
N ARG A 178 -32.13 -0.60 -10.40
CA ARG A 178 -33.57 -0.61 -10.71
C ARG A 178 -34.35 -0.89 -9.43
N GLU A 179 -35.54 -0.32 -9.34
CA GLU A 179 -36.49 -0.60 -8.27
C GLU A 179 -37.69 -1.32 -8.88
N MET A 180 -38.01 -2.51 -8.35
CA MET A 180 -39.20 -3.28 -8.75
C MET A 180 -40.00 -3.61 -7.50
N ALA A 181 -41.30 -3.29 -7.50
CA ALA A 181 -42.20 -3.47 -6.36
C ALA A 181 -41.65 -2.90 -5.03
N GLY A 182 -41.02 -1.71 -5.09
CA GLY A 182 -40.46 -1.04 -3.92
C GLY A 182 -39.15 -1.64 -3.39
N ARG A 183 -38.50 -2.54 -4.15
CA ARG A 183 -37.25 -3.19 -3.75
C ARG A 183 -36.13 -2.95 -4.76
N PRO A 184 -34.92 -2.56 -4.32
CA PRO A 184 -33.77 -2.41 -5.20
C PRO A 184 -33.34 -3.77 -5.77
N GLN A 185 -32.86 -3.73 -7.01
CA GLN A 185 -32.53 -4.92 -7.81
C GLN A 185 -31.07 -4.88 -8.23
N CYS A 186 -30.33 -5.96 -7.99
CA CYS A 186 -28.98 -6.19 -8.49
C CYS A 186 -28.81 -7.68 -8.79
N GLY A 187 -28.99 -8.07 -10.05
CA GLY A 187 -29.06 -9.50 -10.44
C GLY A 187 -30.23 -10.26 -9.80
N GLY A 188 -31.23 -9.56 -9.26
CA GLY A 188 -32.34 -10.07 -8.46
C GLY A 188 -32.71 -9.10 -7.33
N ALA A 189 -33.81 -9.37 -6.63
CA ALA A 189 -34.27 -8.52 -5.53
C ALA A 189 -33.29 -8.59 -4.36
N LEU A 190 -32.84 -7.41 -3.90
CA LEU A 190 -31.96 -7.30 -2.75
C LEU A 190 -32.73 -7.43 -1.44
N ARG A 191 -32.13 -8.11 -0.46
CA ARG A 191 -32.64 -8.14 0.91
C ARG A 191 -31.84 -7.17 1.77
N LEU A 192 -32.50 -6.15 2.29
CA LEU A 192 -31.88 -5.20 3.22
C LEU A 192 -31.66 -5.88 4.57
N LEU A 193 -30.45 -5.75 5.10
CA LEU A 193 -30.02 -6.36 6.36
C LEU A 193 -29.85 -5.33 7.47
N ALA A 194 -29.33 -4.15 7.16
CA ALA A 194 -29.10 -3.08 8.13
C ALA A 194 -29.25 -1.69 7.48
N GLY A 195 -29.50 -0.68 8.32
CA GLY A 195 -29.70 0.71 7.92
C GLY A 195 -31.08 1.26 8.32
N PRO A 196 -31.38 2.54 8.00
CA PRO A 196 -30.51 3.45 7.27
C PRO A 196 -29.40 4.07 8.13
N GLU A 197 -28.21 4.19 7.54
CA GLU A 197 -27.20 5.18 7.97
C GLU A 197 -27.39 6.45 7.13
N ARG A 198 -27.80 7.54 7.77
CA ARG A 198 -27.99 8.84 7.12
C ARG A 198 -26.66 9.58 7.00
N ILE A 199 -26.28 9.96 5.78
CA ILE A 199 -25.17 10.87 5.53
C ILE A 199 -25.71 12.13 4.85
N GLU A 200 -25.59 13.25 5.55
CA GLU A 200 -25.93 14.60 5.09
C GLU A 200 -24.70 15.49 5.30
N SER A 201 -23.96 15.80 4.24
CA SER A 201 -22.66 16.52 4.32
C SER A 201 -22.33 17.23 3.00
N GLY A 202 -21.36 18.16 3.01
CA GLY A 202 -20.85 18.83 1.80
C GLY A 202 -21.71 19.98 1.27
N TRP A 203 -22.68 20.46 2.05
CA TRP A 203 -23.49 21.63 1.64
C TRP A 203 -22.68 22.92 1.49
N TRP A 204 -21.47 22.98 2.05
CA TRP A 204 -20.57 24.15 1.99
C TRP A 204 -19.59 24.14 0.81
N ASP A 205 -19.37 23.01 0.14
CA ASP A 205 -18.34 22.87 -0.90
C ASP A 205 -18.92 22.76 -2.33
N ALA A 206 -20.20 23.07 -2.51
CA ALA A 206 -20.90 23.01 -3.80
C ALA A 206 -20.32 23.92 -4.91
N ALA A 207 -19.50 24.91 -4.57
CA ALA A 207 -18.85 25.82 -5.52
C ALA A 207 -17.48 25.33 -6.00
N GLU A 208 -16.93 24.27 -5.41
CA GLU A 208 -15.61 23.74 -5.76
C GLU A 208 -15.71 22.78 -6.96
N PRO A 209 -14.88 22.93 -8.01
CA PRO A 209 -14.99 22.17 -9.27
C PRO A 209 -14.92 20.64 -9.13
N ASP A 210 -14.26 20.16 -8.07
CA ASP A 210 -13.99 18.74 -7.82
C ASP A 210 -14.69 18.21 -6.55
N ALA A 211 -15.50 19.04 -5.89
CA ALA A 211 -16.20 18.61 -4.69
C ALA A 211 -17.44 17.78 -5.06
N LEU A 212 -17.74 16.80 -4.20
CA LEU A 212 -18.96 16.01 -4.31
C LEU A 212 -20.23 16.84 -4.02
N GLY A 213 -20.08 17.99 -3.35
CA GLY A 213 -21.16 18.91 -3.00
C GLY A 213 -22.10 18.37 -1.91
N ASP A 214 -23.31 18.93 -1.86
CA ASP A 214 -24.37 18.54 -0.91
C ASP A 214 -24.84 17.10 -1.18
N VAL A 215 -24.42 16.19 -0.30
CA VAL A 215 -24.78 14.78 -0.32
C VAL A 215 -25.83 14.52 0.74
N ARG A 216 -26.96 13.90 0.33
CA ARG A 216 -28.01 13.41 1.23
C ARG A 216 -28.38 11.99 0.84
N ARG A 217 -27.88 11.01 1.59
CA ARG A 217 -27.98 9.58 1.26
C ARG A 217 -28.33 8.76 2.49
N ASP A 218 -29.27 7.84 2.31
CA ASP A 218 -29.60 6.80 3.27
C ASP A 218 -28.90 5.50 2.85
N TYR A 219 -27.84 5.10 3.54
CA TYR A 219 -27.08 3.88 3.26
C TYR A 219 -27.66 2.66 3.97
N PHE A 220 -27.60 1.51 3.29
CA PHE A 220 -28.07 0.23 3.78
C PHE A 220 -27.04 -0.87 3.44
N VAL A 221 -26.93 -1.84 4.32
CA VAL A 221 -26.28 -3.12 4.00
C VAL A 221 -27.36 -4.03 3.41
N ALA A 222 -27.09 -4.57 2.22
CA ALA A 222 -27.99 -5.48 1.52
C ALA A 222 -27.26 -6.76 1.13
N ILE A 223 -28.00 -7.84 0.93
CA ILE A 223 -27.45 -9.09 0.39
C ILE A 223 -28.13 -9.42 -0.94
N SER A 224 -27.33 -9.78 -1.94
CA SER A 224 -27.80 -10.22 -3.26
C SER A 224 -28.30 -11.67 -3.21
N MET A 225 -28.98 -12.12 -4.28
CA MET A 225 -29.34 -13.54 -4.44
C MET A 225 -28.12 -14.46 -4.56
N ARG A 226 -26.93 -13.90 -4.83
CA ARG A 226 -25.65 -14.61 -4.88
C ARG A 226 -24.90 -14.57 -3.53
N ASN A 227 -25.56 -14.14 -2.46
CA ASN A 227 -24.98 -13.93 -1.14
C ASN A 227 -23.83 -12.91 -1.08
N GLU A 228 -23.81 -11.96 -2.03
CA GLU A 228 -22.86 -10.85 -2.00
C GLU A 228 -23.36 -9.78 -1.06
N TRP A 229 -22.49 -9.31 -0.18
CA TRP A 229 -22.78 -8.22 0.74
C TRP A 229 -22.51 -6.90 0.03
N LEU A 230 -23.57 -6.12 -0.14
CA LEU A 230 -23.59 -4.89 -0.91
C LEU A 230 -23.87 -3.71 0.01
N TRP A 231 -23.22 -2.60 -0.27
CA TRP A 231 -23.50 -1.33 0.37
C TRP A 231 -24.18 -0.40 -0.62
N ILE A 232 -25.47 -0.19 -0.40
CA ILE A 232 -26.35 0.55 -1.30
C ILE A 232 -26.86 1.79 -0.59
N PHE A 233 -27.28 2.81 -1.33
CA PHE A 233 -27.99 3.94 -0.75
C PHE A 233 -29.21 4.35 -1.55
N ARG A 234 -30.12 5.03 -0.87
CA ARG A 234 -31.22 5.77 -1.48
C ARG A 234 -30.92 7.26 -1.44
N SER A 235 -31.18 7.94 -2.55
CA SER A 235 -31.18 9.40 -2.66
C SER A 235 -32.47 9.86 -3.36
N ARG A 236 -32.62 11.17 -3.59
CA ARG A 236 -33.73 11.73 -4.38
C ARG A 236 -33.79 11.17 -5.80
N ALA A 237 -32.66 10.75 -6.36
CA ALA A 237 -32.58 10.18 -7.71
C ALA A 237 -32.91 8.68 -7.76
N GLY A 238 -33.08 8.00 -6.62
CA GLY A 238 -33.36 6.57 -6.55
C GLY A 238 -32.29 5.78 -5.79
N TRP A 239 -32.18 4.49 -6.13
CA TRP A 239 -31.28 3.54 -5.48
C TRP A 239 -29.96 3.39 -6.22
N PHE A 240 -28.87 3.26 -5.47
CA PHE A 240 -27.52 3.12 -6.02
C PHE A 240 -26.72 2.10 -5.23
N LEU A 241 -25.90 1.31 -5.91
CA LEU A 241 -24.83 0.51 -5.33
C LEU A 241 -23.57 1.37 -5.22
N HIS A 242 -22.97 1.42 -4.03
CA HIS A 242 -21.78 2.23 -3.80
C HIS A 242 -20.55 1.40 -3.41
N GLY A 243 -20.73 0.26 -2.74
CA GLY A 243 -19.60 -0.56 -2.33
C GLY A 243 -19.97 -2.02 -2.15
N VAL A 244 -18.92 -2.84 -1.99
CA VAL A 244 -19.04 -4.28 -1.75
C VAL A 244 -18.19 -4.66 -0.54
N PHE A 245 -18.70 -5.53 0.31
CA PHE A 245 -17.91 -6.10 1.40
C PHE A 245 -17.13 -7.31 0.87
N ALA A 246 -15.89 -7.46 1.35
CA ALA A 246 -14.97 -8.55 0.99
C ALA A 246 -15.04 -9.69 2.01
#